data_AF-A0A3N5NT74-F1
#
_entry.id   AF-A0A3N5NT74-F1
#
_cell.length_a   1.000
_cell.length_b   1.000
_cell.length_c   1.000
_cell.angle_alpha   90.00
_cell.angle_beta   90.00
_cell.angle_gamma   90.00
#
_symmetry.space_group_name_H-M   'P 1'
#
loop_
_entity.id
_entity.type
_entity.pdbx_description
1 polymer ?
#
loop_
_entity_poly.entity_id
_entity_poly.type
_entity_poly.pdbx_seq_one_letter_code
_entity_poly.pdbx_strand_id
1 'polypeptide(L)'
;MDLSINEGTLVVSGGPGDSLQNAIAIKKTPRGLSAAGAEDMLLKKWFGERGKNWTLTRQELIQADGKTYDVYEVVLSDGSRRSLHFDVTDWLARLRGIDRHGSKTDGCAR
;
A
#
# COMPACT_ATOMS: atom_id res chain seq x y z
N MET A 1 -6.84 -14.64 -3.91
CA MET A 1 -7.48 -13.76 -4.92
C MET A 1 -6.39 -12.84 -5.44
N ASP A 2 -5.88 -13.08 -6.63
CA ASP A 2 -4.88 -12.21 -7.25
C ASP A 2 -5.59 -11.06 -7.97
N LEU A 3 -5.49 -9.85 -7.42
CA LEU A 3 -6.12 -8.66 -7.98
C LEU A 3 -5.09 -7.91 -8.83
N SER A 4 -4.98 -8.30 -10.10
CA SER A 4 -4.25 -7.50 -11.09
C SER A 4 -5.09 -6.31 -11.52
N ILE A 5 -4.63 -5.07 -11.27
CA ILE A 5 -5.23 -3.84 -11.80
C ILE A 5 -4.25 -3.23 -12.80
N ASN A 6 -4.62 -3.22 -14.08
CA ASN A 6 -3.77 -2.79 -15.20
C ASN A 6 -4.01 -1.31 -15.59
N GLU A 7 -3.87 -0.39 -14.65
CA GLU A 7 -3.61 1.02 -14.92
C GLU A 7 -2.16 1.32 -14.53
N GLY A 8 -1.20 1.16 -15.45
CA GLY A 8 0.22 1.26 -15.10
C GLY A 8 0.70 0.23 -14.08
N THR A 9 -0.03 -0.88 -13.97
CA THR A 9 0.16 -2.12 -13.18
C THR A 9 0.44 -1.92 -11.68
N LEU A 10 -0.64 -1.81 -10.91
CA LEU A 10 -0.63 -2.13 -9.48
C LEU A 10 -0.54 -3.65 -9.33
N VAL A 11 0.50 -4.13 -8.65
CA VAL A 11 0.68 -5.55 -8.31
C VAL A 11 0.56 -5.70 -6.80
N VAL A 12 -0.44 -6.46 -6.38
CA VAL A 12 -0.68 -6.84 -4.98
C VAL A 12 -0.64 -8.36 -4.84
N SER A 13 -0.33 -8.82 -3.63
CA SER A 13 -0.32 -10.24 -3.26
C SER A 13 -0.80 -10.40 -1.82
N GLY A 14 -0.94 -11.63 -1.33
CA GLY A 14 -1.33 -11.90 0.05
C GLY A 14 -2.81 -12.25 0.20
N GLY A 15 -3.40 -11.86 1.33
CA GLY A 15 -4.77 -12.21 1.71
C GLY A 15 -5.78 -11.07 1.54
N PRO A 16 -7.00 -11.22 2.10
CA PRO A 16 -8.04 -10.19 2.05
C PRO A 16 -7.76 -8.95 2.90
N GLY A 17 -6.68 -8.92 3.68
CA GLY A 17 -6.29 -7.77 4.51
C GLY A 17 -7.02 -7.67 5.84
N ASP A 18 -7.80 -8.67 6.25
CA ASP A 18 -8.57 -8.66 7.50
C ASP A 18 -7.70 -8.82 8.77
N SER A 19 -6.44 -9.18 8.60
CA SER A 19 -5.44 -9.34 9.67
C SER A 19 -4.02 -9.14 9.15
N LEU A 20 -3.04 -9.04 10.05
CA LEU A 20 -1.62 -8.95 9.68
C LEU A 20 -1.12 -10.19 8.92
N GLN A 21 -1.59 -11.38 9.29
CA GLN A 21 -1.21 -12.63 8.62
C GLN A 21 -1.75 -12.70 7.19
N ASN A 22 -2.91 -12.08 6.96
CA ASN A 22 -3.57 -12.00 5.66
C ASN A 22 -3.40 -10.64 4.99
N ALA A 23 -2.39 -9.86 5.37
CA ALA A 23 -2.21 -8.51 4.88
C ALA A 23 -2.08 -8.48 3.35
N ILE A 24 -2.54 -7.38 2.76
CA ILE A 24 -2.42 -7.11 1.34
C ILE A 24 -1.04 -6.51 1.09
N ALA A 25 -0.15 -7.27 0.45
CA ALA A 25 1.21 -6.81 0.20
C ALA A 25 1.28 -6.04 -1.13
N ILE A 26 1.66 -4.76 -1.05
CA ILE A 26 1.84 -3.89 -2.22
C ILE A 26 3.23 -4.15 -2.81
N LYS A 27 3.28 -4.94 -3.89
CA LYS A 27 4.55 -5.36 -4.53
C LYS A 27 5.06 -4.36 -5.54
N LYS A 28 4.16 -3.70 -6.26
CA LYS A 28 4.50 -2.67 -7.26
C LYS A 28 3.34 -1.69 -7.38
N THR A 29 3.65 -0.39 -7.38
CA THR A 29 2.68 0.66 -7.69
C THR A 29 2.91 1.20 -9.10
N PRO A 30 1.88 1.75 -9.75
CA PRO A 30 2.05 2.55 -10.96
C PRO A 30 3.05 3.69 -10.75
N ARG A 31 3.73 4.10 -11.83
CA ARG A 31 4.74 5.17 -11.78
C ARG A 31 4.11 6.45 -11.24
N GLY A 32 4.71 7.03 -10.20
CA GLY A 32 4.22 8.24 -9.55
C GLY A 32 3.13 8.01 -8.49
N LEU A 33 2.68 6.77 -8.28
CA LEU A 33 1.70 6.44 -7.24
C LEU A 33 2.39 5.98 -5.95
N SER A 34 1.95 6.55 -4.83
CA SER A 34 2.36 6.14 -3.48
C SER A 34 1.68 4.84 -3.04
N ALA A 35 2.15 4.23 -1.95
CA ALA A 35 1.42 3.13 -1.30
C ALA A 35 0.00 3.56 -0.90
N ALA A 36 -0.16 4.72 -0.27
CA ALA A 36 -1.47 5.29 0.06
C ALA A 36 -2.40 5.48 -1.16
N GLY A 37 -1.85 5.90 -2.31
CA GLY A 37 -2.63 5.99 -3.54
C GLY A 37 -3.09 4.61 -4.05
N ALA A 38 -2.24 3.59 -3.92
CA ALA A 38 -2.60 2.21 -4.28
C ALA A 38 -3.65 1.62 -3.32
N GLU A 39 -3.55 1.92 -2.03
CA GLU A 39 -4.53 1.53 -1.01
C GLU A 39 -5.90 2.12 -1.34
N ASP A 40 -5.98 3.43 -1.62
CA ASP A 40 -7.23 4.09 -2.00
C ASP A 40 -7.84 3.49 -3.29
N MET A 41 -7.01 3.14 -4.28
CA MET A 41 -7.48 2.42 -5.49
C MET A 41 -8.12 1.07 -5.17
N LEU A 42 -7.55 0.31 -4.23
CA LEU A 42 -8.09 -0.99 -3.82
C LEU A 42 -9.42 -0.82 -3.07
N LEU A 43 -9.48 0.10 -2.11
CA LEU A 43 -10.73 0.39 -1.40
C LEU A 43 -11.80 0.90 -2.36
N LYS A 44 -11.42 1.75 -3.33
CA LYS A 44 -12.34 2.20 -4.37
C LYS A 44 -12.89 1.06 -5.20
N LYS A 45 -12.05 0.10 -5.59
CA LYS A 45 -12.47 -1.07 -6.34
C LYS A 45 -13.39 -1.99 -5.54
N TRP A 46 -13.16 -2.15 -4.24
CA TRP A 46 -13.92 -3.08 -3.41
C TRP A 46 -15.20 -2.50 -2.83
N PHE A 47 -15.14 -1.25 -2.40
CA PHE A 47 -16.21 -0.62 -1.65
C PHE A 47 -16.86 0.54 -2.40
N GLY A 48 -16.30 1.01 -3.51
CA GLY A 48 -16.82 2.16 -4.26
C GLY A 48 -16.20 3.49 -3.81
N GLU A 49 -16.90 4.60 -4.02
CA GLU A 49 -16.32 5.94 -3.83
C GLU A 49 -16.19 6.30 -2.34
N ARG A 50 -15.03 6.83 -1.94
CA ARG A 50 -14.79 7.35 -0.59
C ARG A 50 -15.75 8.50 -0.27
N GLY A 51 -16.27 8.55 0.95
CA GLY A 51 -17.25 9.53 1.41
C GLY A 51 -18.68 9.28 0.92
N LYS A 52 -18.89 8.35 -0.03
CA LYS A 52 -20.21 7.90 -0.46
C LYS A 52 -20.50 6.49 0.02
N ASN A 53 -19.60 5.55 -0.28
CA ASN A 53 -19.78 4.14 0.01
C ASN A 53 -18.98 3.67 1.23
N TRP A 54 -17.90 4.38 1.56
CA TRP A 54 -17.10 4.09 2.75
C TRP A 54 -16.41 5.35 3.26
N THR A 55 -16.12 5.39 4.56
CA THR A 55 -15.39 6.47 5.23
C THR A 55 -14.24 5.89 6.02
N LEU A 56 -13.05 6.50 5.89
CA LEU A 56 -11.88 6.18 6.72
C LEU A 56 -12.08 6.78 8.11
N THR A 57 -12.18 5.94 9.13
CA THR A 57 -12.33 6.37 10.52
C THR A 57 -11.00 6.40 11.26
N ARG A 58 -10.05 5.56 10.87
CA ARG A 58 -8.72 5.52 11.46
C ARG A 58 -7.70 5.04 10.42
N GLN A 59 -6.51 5.63 10.47
CA GLN A 59 -5.33 5.14 9.77
C GLN A 59 -4.16 5.13 10.73
N GLU A 60 -3.37 4.07 10.72
CA GLU A 60 -2.14 3.98 11.50
C GLU A 60 -1.06 3.17 10.78
N LEU A 61 0.19 3.58 10.98
CA LEU A 61 1.35 2.82 10.54
C LEU A 61 1.91 2.05 11.74
N ILE A 62 1.91 0.71 11.67
CA ILE A 62 2.40 -0.15 12.74
C ILE A 62 3.57 -1.02 12.28
N GLN A 63 4.37 -1.47 13.23
CA GLN A 63 5.45 -2.41 13.00
C GLN A 63 5.22 -3.67 13.83
N ALA A 64 5.28 -4.82 13.17
CA ALA A 64 5.11 -6.13 13.81
C ALA A 64 5.93 -7.17 13.04
N ASP A 65 6.63 -8.05 13.76
CA ASP A 65 7.43 -9.15 13.19
C ASP A 65 8.43 -8.71 12.10
N GLY A 66 9.04 -7.54 12.28
CA GLY A 66 10.01 -6.98 11.32
C GLY A 66 9.39 -6.41 10.03
N LYS A 67 8.06 -6.38 9.95
CA LYS A 67 7.30 -5.80 8.84
C LYS A 67 6.64 -4.49 9.26
N THR A 68 6.38 -3.64 8.27
CA THR A 68 5.61 -2.40 8.44
C THR A 68 4.28 -2.51 7.72
N TYR A 69 3.21 -2.22 8.44
CA TYR A 69 1.85 -2.28 7.93
C TYR A 69 1.18 -0.92 8.01
N ASP A 70 0.47 -0.53 6.94
CA ASP A 70 -0.51 0.54 6.99
C ASP A 70 -1.89 -0.09 7.28
N VAL A 71 -2.57 0.40 8.32
CA VAL A 71 -3.82 -0.17 8.82
C VAL A 71 -4.93 0.86 8.72
N TYR A 72 -5.99 0.48 8.02
CA TYR A 72 -7.16 1.32 7.79
C TYR A 72 -8.34 0.72 8.52
N GLU A 73 -9.02 1.52 9.34
CA GLU A 73 -10.36 1.21 9.80
C GLU A 73 -11.35 2.04 8.97
N VAL A 74 -12.30 1.37 8.33
CA VAL A 74 -13.33 2.01 7.52
C VAL A 74 -14.72 1.60 7.98
N VAL A 75 -15.67 2.52 7.79
CA VAL A 75 -17.11 2.27 7.93
C VAL A 75 -17.73 2.28 6.55
N LEU A 76 -18.44 1.22 6.17
CA LEU A 76 -19.16 1.10 4.91
C LEU A 76 -20.55 1.76 5.01
N SER A 77 -21.21 1.98 3.87
CA SER A 77 -22.53 2.63 3.81
C SER A 77 -23.65 1.86 4.53
N ASP A 78 -23.48 0.56 4.73
CA ASP A 78 -24.38 -0.27 5.54
C ASP A 78 -24.12 -0.17 7.05
N GLY A 79 -23.14 0.64 7.46
CA GLY A 79 -22.71 0.82 8.84
C GLY A 79 -21.70 -0.23 9.33
N SER A 80 -21.35 -1.22 8.52
CA SER A 80 -20.37 -2.24 8.89
C SER A 80 -18.95 -1.66 8.99
N ARG A 81 -18.16 -2.18 9.93
CA ARG A 81 -16.75 -1.81 10.12
C ARG A 81 -15.84 -2.84 9.47
N ARG A 82 -14.78 -2.37 8.81
CA ARG A 82 -13.72 -3.20 8.24
C ARG A 82 -12.37 -2.66 8.68
N SER A 83 -11.48 -3.57 9.05
CA SER A 83 -10.07 -3.29 9.26
C SER A 83 -9.29 -3.91 8.09
N LEU A 84 -8.47 -3.09 7.43
CA LEU A 84 -7.63 -3.50 6.31
C LEU A 84 -6.17 -3.28 6.67
N HIS A 85 -5.35 -4.30 6.46
CA HIS A 85 -3.91 -4.29 6.76
C HIS A 85 -3.14 -4.43 5.45
N PHE A 86 -2.27 -3.47 5.18
CA PHE A 86 -1.44 -3.41 3.99
C PHE A 86 0.03 -3.61 4.37
N ASP A 87 0.68 -4.66 3.87
CA ASP A 87 2.13 -4.82 4.04
C ASP A 87 2.84 -3.89 3.05
N VAL A 88 3.34 -2.77 3.61
CA VAL A 88 4.03 -1.70 2.89
C VAL A 88 5.55 -1.77 3.08
N THR A 89 6.06 -2.87 3.67
CA THR A 89 7.48 -3.06 4.02
C THR A 89 8.38 -2.87 2.81
N ASP A 90 8.10 -3.60 1.72
CA ASP A 90 8.91 -3.55 0.49
C ASP A 90 8.87 -2.17 -0.17
N TRP A 91 7.72 -1.50 -0.11
CA TRP A 91 7.54 -0.18 -0.69
C TRP A 91 8.32 0.89 0.09
N LEU A 92 8.19 0.88 1.43
CA LEU A 92 8.94 1.79 2.31
C LEU A 92 10.44 1.57 2.22
N ALA A 93 10.90 0.32 2.13
CA ALA A 93 12.31 0.01 1.95
C ALA A 93 12.86 0.61 0.65
N ARG A 94 12.11 0.55 -0.46
CA ARG A 94 12.50 1.21 -1.72
C ARG A 94 12.52 2.73 -1.58
N LEU A 95 11.50 3.33 -0.97
CA LEU A 95 11.46 4.78 -0.75
C LEU A 95 12.68 5.25 0.04
N ARG A 96 13.04 4.54 1.12
CA ARG A 96 14.21 4.83 1.95
C ARG A 96 15.55 4.48 1.28
N GLY A 97 15.54 3.53 0.34
CA GLY A 97 16.70 3.09 -0.41
C GLY A 97 16.99 3.90 -1.68
N ILE A 98 16.11 4.83 -2.07
CA ILE A 98 16.26 5.69 -3.26
C ILE A 98 17.37 6.76 -3.12
N ASP A 99 18.16 6.72 -2.05
CA ASP A 99 19.30 7.63 -1.84
C ASP A 99 20.67 7.10 -2.31
N ARG A 100 20.74 6.06 -3.16
CA ARG A 100 22.04 5.52 -3.63
C ARG A 100 22.15 5.13 -5.09
N HIS A 101 21.57 5.87 -6.04
CA HIS A 101 22.06 5.83 -7.43
C HIS A 101 21.92 7.23 -8.08
N GLY A 102 22.92 8.08 -7.83
CA GLY A 102 22.95 9.45 -8.33
C GLY A 102 24.25 10.21 -8.08
N SER A 103 25.40 9.55 -7.96
CA SER A 103 26.70 10.19 -8.20
C SER A 103 27.63 9.21 -8.87
N LYS A 104 27.66 9.26 -10.20
CA LYS A 104 28.92 9.01 -10.91
C LYS A 104 29.83 10.18 -10.51
N THR A 105 30.66 9.96 -9.50
CA THR A 105 31.90 10.73 -9.43
C THR A 105 32.78 10.18 -10.54
N ASP A 106 32.91 10.95 -11.60
CA ASP A 106 33.90 10.69 -12.64
C ASP A 106 35.26 10.52 -11.97
N GLY A 107 35.91 9.40 -12.30
CA GLY A 107 37.21 9.04 -11.77
C GLY A 107 38.21 10.14 -12.08
N CYS A 108 38.82 10.66 -11.02
CA CYS A 108 40.09 11.35 -11.08
C CYS A 108 41.12 10.35 -11.64
N ALA A 109 41.47 10.49 -12.93
CA ALA A 109 42.65 9.89 -13.51
C ALA A 109 43.77 10.94 -13.48
N ARG A 110 44.90 10.50 -12.94
CA ARG A 110 46.17 11.22 -12.76
C ARG A 110 46.77 11.72 -14.06
#